data_AF-A0A1Z4KIJ3-F1
#
_entry.id   AF-A0A1Z4KIJ3-F1
#
_cell.length_a   1.000
_cell.length_b   1.000
_cell.length_c   1.000
_cell.angle_alpha   90.00
_cell.angle_beta   90.00
_cell.angle_gamma   90.00
#
_symmetry.space_group_name_H-M   'P 1'
#
loop_
_entity.id
_entity.type
_entity.pdbx_description
1 polymer ?
#
loop_
_entity_poly.entity_id
_entity_poly.type
_entity_poly.pdbx_seq_one_letter_code
_entity_poly.pdbx_strand_id
1 'polypeptide(L)'
;MILITGPARSGKSEWAEIWARESGKTVIYVATATSNPDDAEWQERIQQHQNRRPQDWITLEVPTTLSMTLADTKANSCVLVDSLGTWVANLLEQDEVSWASTVAEFLVTVQLVAADMVFVAEETGWGIVPAYPLGRKFRDRLGALVRQLGGMCDSVYLVTGGYALNLTALATRLPDSTDYE
;
A
#
# COMPACT_ATOMS: atom_id res chain seq x y z
N MET A 1 -1.17 -8.90 9.24
CA MET A 1 -1.04 -7.96 8.10
C MET A 1 -0.53 -8.67 6.85
N ILE A 2 -1.02 -8.28 5.68
CA ILE A 2 -0.58 -8.80 4.37
C ILE A 2 -0.09 -7.63 3.52
N LEU A 3 1.03 -7.82 2.83
CA LEU A 3 1.58 -6.87 1.86
C LEU A 3 1.57 -7.48 0.46
N ILE A 4 1.03 -6.76 -0.51
CA ILE A 4 0.92 -7.20 -1.90
C ILE A 4 1.64 -6.17 -2.77
N THR A 5 2.70 -6.63 -3.43
CA THR A 5 3.58 -5.81 -4.27
C THR A 5 3.47 -6.23 -5.73
N GLY A 6 3.80 -5.34 -6.67
CA GLY A 6 3.95 -5.71 -8.07
C GLY A 6 3.95 -4.52 -9.02
N PRO A 7 4.29 -4.73 -10.31
CA PRO A 7 4.26 -3.66 -11.31
C PRO A 7 2.83 -3.17 -11.58
N ALA A 8 2.74 -2.02 -12.25
CA ALA A 8 1.45 -1.51 -12.71
C ALA A 8 0.74 -2.55 -13.60
N ARG A 9 -0.59 -2.66 -13.46
CA ARG A 9 -1.44 -3.58 -14.23
C ARG A 9 -1.07 -5.07 -14.08
N SER A 10 -0.43 -5.46 -12.97
CA SER A 10 -0.09 -6.87 -12.72
C SER A 10 -1.23 -7.74 -12.16
N GLY A 11 -2.31 -7.11 -11.68
CA GLY A 11 -3.38 -7.77 -10.93
C GLY A 11 -3.28 -7.60 -9.40
N LYS A 12 -2.33 -6.80 -8.88
CA LYS A 12 -2.12 -6.64 -7.42
C LYS A 12 -3.37 -6.23 -6.64
N SER A 13 -4.15 -5.27 -7.14
CA SER A 13 -5.40 -4.85 -6.47
C SER A 13 -6.48 -5.93 -6.50
N GLU A 14 -6.56 -6.74 -7.57
CA GLU A 14 -7.51 -7.86 -7.65
C GLU A 14 -7.18 -8.93 -6.63
N TRP A 15 -5.89 -9.27 -6.50
CA TRP A 15 -5.43 -10.19 -5.47
C TRP A 15 -5.73 -9.67 -4.06
N ALA A 16 -5.53 -8.38 -3.83
CA ALA A 16 -5.83 -7.74 -2.55
C ALA A 16 -7.33 -7.75 -2.22
N GLU A 17 -8.19 -7.54 -3.22
CA GLU A 17 -9.65 -7.62 -3.06
C GLU A 17 -10.13 -9.04 -2.76
N ILE A 18 -9.49 -10.06 -3.33
CA ILE A 18 -9.77 -11.48 -2.99
C ILE A 18 -9.49 -11.71 -1.50
N TRP A 19 -8.31 -11.30 -1.02
CA TRP A 19 -7.96 -11.41 0.41
C TRP A 19 -8.95 -10.69 1.33
N ALA A 20 -9.30 -9.45 0.98
CA ALA A 20 -10.23 -8.66 1.78
C ALA A 20 -11.62 -9.32 1.84
N ARG A 21 -12.12 -9.85 0.72
CA ARG A 21 -13.40 -10.57 0.65
C ARG A 21 -13.38 -11.88 1.43
N GLU A 22 -12.30 -12.64 1.37
CA GLU A 22 -12.15 -13.92 2.07
C GLU A 22 -11.95 -13.77 3.58
N SER A 23 -11.66 -12.55 4.07
CA SER A 23 -11.56 -12.27 5.51
C SER A 23 -12.85 -12.55 6.29
N GLY A 24 -14.02 -12.49 5.64
CA GLY A 24 -15.32 -12.60 6.30
C GLY A 24 -15.65 -11.44 7.26
N LYS A 25 -14.86 -10.36 7.25
CA LYS A 25 -15.02 -9.17 8.11
C LYS A 25 -15.65 -8.01 7.35
N THR A 26 -16.02 -6.95 8.06
CA THR A 26 -16.43 -5.69 7.41
C THR A 26 -15.23 -5.09 6.68
N VAL A 27 -15.32 -4.95 5.36
CA VAL A 27 -14.23 -4.42 4.54
C VAL A 27 -14.28 -2.90 4.47
N ILE A 28 -13.14 -2.27 4.75
CA ILE A 28 -12.90 -0.84 4.59
C ILE A 28 -11.82 -0.67 3.51
N TYR A 29 -12.21 -0.18 2.36
CA TYR A 29 -11.30 0.20 1.28
C TYR A 29 -10.79 1.61 1.52
N VAL A 30 -9.47 1.77 1.61
CA VAL A 30 -8.80 3.06 1.76
C VAL A 30 -8.13 3.41 0.44
N ALA A 31 -8.75 4.33 -0.30
CA ALA A 31 -8.23 4.89 -1.53
C ALA A 31 -7.31 6.07 -1.21
N THR A 32 -6.02 5.95 -1.51
CA THR A 32 -5.04 7.03 -1.26
C THR A 32 -4.78 7.88 -2.50
N ALA A 33 -5.29 7.45 -3.66
CA ALA A 33 -5.32 8.24 -4.87
C ALA A 33 -6.16 9.52 -4.68
N THR A 34 -5.64 10.65 -5.14
CA THR A 34 -6.45 11.87 -5.32
C THR A 34 -7.17 11.80 -6.67
N SER A 35 -8.43 12.24 -6.70
CA SER A 35 -9.14 12.43 -7.97
C SER A 35 -8.52 13.62 -8.70
N ASN A 36 -8.15 13.42 -9.96
CA ASN A 36 -7.77 14.49 -10.87
C ASN A 36 -8.89 14.65 -11.91
N PRO A 37 -9.78 15.65 -11.79
CA PRO A 37 -10.91 15.83 -12.70
C PRO A 37 -10.48 16.06 -14.16
N ASP A 38 -9.26 16.54 -14.37
CA ASP A 38 -8.73 16.87 -15.69
C ASP A 38 -8.12 15.66 -16.43
N ASP A 39 -8.07 14.49 -15.79
CA ASP A 39 -7.56 13.25 -16.37
C ASP A 39 -8.71 12.24 -16.55
N ALA A 40 -9.31 12.22 -17.74
CA ALA A 40 -10.45 11.35 -18.05
C ALA A 40 -10.09 9.84 -17.99
N GLU A 41 -8.86 9.45 -18.36
CA GLU A 41 -8.41 8.06 -18.25
C GLU A 41 -8.31 7.66 -16.77
N TRP A 42 -7.80 8.56 -15.92
CA TRP A 42 -7.74 8.35 -14.48
C TRP A 42 -9.13 8.22 -13.85
N GLN A 43 -10.08 9.07 -14.24
CA GLN A 43 -11.46 8.99 -13.76
C GLN A 43 -12.14 7.68 -14.17
N GLU A 44 -11.98 7.26 -15.42
CA GLU A 44 -12.53 5.99 -15.90
C GLU A 44 -11.96 4.80 -15.10
N ARG A 45 -10.66 4.84 -14.79
CA ARG A 45 -10.03 3.81 -13.95
C ARG A 45 -10.59 3.80 -12.54
N ILE A 46 -10.75 4.96 -11.89
CA ILE A 46 -11.38 5.05 -10.57
C ILE A 46 -12.79 4.44 -10.62
N GLN A 47 -13.58 4.78 -11.64
CA GLN A 47 -14.93 4.27 -11.80
C GLN A 47 -14.98 2.75 -12.00
N GLN A 48 -14.09 2.19 -12.83
CA GLN A 48 -13.98 0.74 -13.03
C GLN A 48 -13.64 0.02 -11.72
N HIS A 49 -12.71 0.58 -10.93
CA HIS A 49 -12.37 0.03 -9.62
C HIS A 49 -13.54 0.12 -8.63
N GLN A 50 -14.27 1.24 -8.59
CA GLN A 50 -15.46 1.39 -7.76
C GLN A 50 -16.55 0.38 -8.14
N ASN A 51 -16.80 0.19 -9.44
CA ASN A 51 -17.84 -0.74 -9.95
C ASN A 51 -17.53 -2.21 -9.66
N ARG A 52 -16.25 -2.57 -9.55
CA ARG A 52 -15.83 -3.94 -9.22
C ARG A 52 -16.06 -4.28 -7.75
N ARG A 53 -16.06 -3.28 -6.87
CA ARG A 53 -16.17 -3.50 -5.43
C ARG A 53 -17.61 -3.84 -5.03
N PRO A 54 -17.80 -4.78 -4.10
CA PRO A 54 -19.11 -5.02 -3.50
C PRO A 54 -19.69 -3.75 -2.86
N GLN A 55 -21.01 -3.55 -2.97
CA GLN A 55 -21.68 -2.36 -2.44
C GLN A 55 -21.67 -2.27 -0.90
N ASP A 56 -21.41 -3.37 -0.21
CA ASP A 56 -21.30 -3.45 1.25
C ASP A 56 -19.94 -2.98 1.78
N TRP A 57 -18.97 -2.70 0.90
CA TRP A 57 -17.67 -2.18 1.29
C TRP A 57 -17.75 -0.69 1.62
N ILE A 58 -17.10 -0.31 2.73
CA ILE A 58 -16.94 1.10 3.09
C ILE A 58 -15.73 1.63 2.33
N THR A 59 -15.88 2.69 1.53
CA THR A 59 -14.75 3.34 0.86
C THR A 59 -14.42 4.66 1.54
N LEU A 60 -13.15 4.87 1.88
CA LEU A 60 -12.60 6.10 2.44
C LEU A 60 -11.53 6.66 1.50
N GLU A 61 -11.62 7.95 1.19
CA GLU A 61 -10.58 8.67 0.45
C GLU A 61 -9.61 9.30 1.44
N VAL A 62 -8.37 8.79 1.47
CA VAL A 62 -7.36 9.14 2.50
C VAL A 62 -6.03 9.43 1.81
N PRO A 63 -5.88 10.62 1.19
CA PRO A 63 -4.67 10.93 0.43
C PRO A 63 -3.43 11.09 1.31
N THR A 64 -3.57 11.56 2.55
CA THR A 64 -2.42 11.90 3.41
C THR A 64 -2.54 11.36 4.84
N THR A 65 -3.73 11.36 5.44
CA THR A 65 -3.95 11.03 6.86
C THR A 65 -4.10 9.52 7.15
N LEU A 66 -3.30 8.68 6.48
CA LEU A 66 -3.44 7.22 6.52
C LEU A 66 -3.33 6.66 7.94
N SER A 67 -2.31 7.04 8.70
CA SER A 67 -2.11 6.57 10.08
C SER A 67 -3.32 6.85 10.97
N MET A 68 -3.84 8.09 10.93
CA MET A 68 -5.04 8.46 11.69
C MET A 68 -6.24 7.59 11.31
N THR A 69 -6.50 7.40 10.01
CA THR A 69 -7.60 6.55 9.56
C THR A 69 -7.45 5.11 10.02
N LEU A 70 -6.24 4.55 10.00
CA LEU A 70 -6.00 3.18 10.46
C LEU A 70 -6.22 3.04 11.96
N ALA A 71 -5.79 4.03 12.75
CA ALA A 71 -5.96 4.03 14.21
C ALA A 71 -7.44 3.98 14.64
N ASP A 72 -8.34 4.56 13.85
CA ASP A 72 -9.78 4.60 14.13
C ASP A 72 -10.53 3.31 13.71
N THR A 73 -9.82 2.34 13.13
CA THR A 73 -10.46 1.10 12.64
C THR A 73 -10.79 0.12 13.77
N LYS A 74 -11.88 -0.62 13.60
CA LYS A 74 -12.37 -1.58 14.60
C LYS A 74 -11.75 -2.95 14.40
N ALA A 75 -11.60 -3.72 15.48
CA ALA A 75 -10.99 -5.05 15.44
C ALA A 75 -11.69 -6.05 14.49
N ASN A 76 -13.01 -5.93 14.29
CA ASN A 76 -13.77 -6.80 13.38
C ASN A 76 -13.83 -6.27 11.93
N SER A 77 -12.80 -5.56 11.49
CA SER A 77 -12.69 -5.01 10.14
C SER A 77 -11.49 -5.59 9.39
N CYS A 78 -11.58 -5.58 8.07
CA CYS A 78 -10.45 -5.80 7.16
C CYS A 78 -10.23 -4.51 6.36
N VAL A 79 -9.06 -3.90 6.52
CA VAL A 79 -8.69 -2.65 5.86
C VAL A 79 -7.81 -2.95 4.66
N LEU A 80 -8.27 -2.56 3.48
CA LEU A 80 -7.53 -2.67 2.23
C LEU A 80 -7.03 -1.29 1.81
N VAL A 81 -5.72 -1.06 1.88
CA VAL A 81 -5.08 0.20 1.47
C VAL A 81 -4.55 0.07 0.04
N ASP A 82 -5.11 0.85 -0.88
CA ASP A 82 -4.69 0.90 -2.29
C ASP A 82 -4.48 2.36 -2.74
N SER A 83 -3.25 2.84 -2.90
CA SER A 83 -1.97 2.14 -2.67
C SER A 83 -0.99 2.93 -1.80
N LEU A 84 0.01 2.24 -1.26
CA LEU A 84 1.12 2.90 -0.58
C LEU A 84 1.92 3.78 -1.55
N GLY A 85 1.99 3.44 -2.85
CA GLY A 85 2.64 4.28 -3.84
C GLY A 85 1.93 5.61 -4.03
N THR A 86 0.60 5.62 -4.17
CA THR A 86 -0.15 6.89 -4.27
C THR A 86 -0.06 7.70 -2.97
N TRP A 87 -0.06 7.04 -1.82
CA TRP A 87 0.15 7.72 -0.52
C TRP A 87 1.53 8.38 -0.43
N VAL A 88 2.60 7.67 -0.80
CA VAL A 88 3.97 8.22 -0.85
C VAL A 88 4.04 9.38 -1.84
N ALA A 89 3.39 9.27 -3.01
CA ALA A 89 3.35 10.31 -4.03
C ALA A 89 2.74 11.61 -3.49
N ASN A 90 1.64 11.52 -2.73
CA ASN A 90 0.99 12.68 -2.12
C ASN A 90 1.84 13.38 -1.04
N LEU A 91 2.89 12.71 -0.54
CA LEU A 91 3.75 13.21 0.54
C LEU A 91 5.17 13.54 0.07
N LEU A 92 5.43 13.56 -1.25
CA LEU A 92 6.78 13.81 -1.79
C LEU A 92 7.35 15.18 -1.46
N GLU A 93 6.48 16.17 -1.23
CA GLU A 93 6.88 17.53 -0.88
C GLU A 93 7.38 17.66 0.55
N GLN A 94 7.07 16.69 1.43
CA GLN A 94 7.61 16.69 2.79
C GLN A 94 9.15 16.65 2.75
N ASP A 95 9.77 17.45 3.61
CA ASP A 95 11.19 17.33 3.94
C ASP A 95 11.50 15.96 4.59
N GLU A 96 12.78 15.65 4.77
CA GLU A 96 13.20 14.34 5.30
C GLU A 96 12.81 14.11 6.77
N VAL A 97 12.76 15.16 7.59
CA VAL A 97 12.37 15.05 9.01
C VAL A 97 10.88 14.76 9.13
N SER A 98 10.07 15.50 8.38
CA SER A 98 8.62 15.31 8.30
C SER A 98 8.28 13.93 7.76
N TRP A 99 8.94 13.49 6.68
CA TRP A 99 8.76 12.17 6.11
C TRP A 99 9.12 11.04 7.08
N ALA A 100 10.28 11.13 7.73
CA ALA A 100 10.70 10.14 8.71
C ALA A 100 9.69 10.01 9.87
N SER A 101 9.15 11.14 10.34
CA SER A 101 8.11 11.15 11.38
C SER A 101 6.81 10.51 10.89
N THR A 102 6.37 10.81 9.66
CA THR A 102 5.17 10.20 9.06
C THR A 102 5.31 8.68 8.90
N VAL A 103 6.48 8.20 8.46
CA VAL A 103 6.74 6.76 8.34
C VAL A 103 6.78 6.09 9.71
N ALA A 104 7.46 6.69 10.69
CA ALA A 104 7.52 6.16 12.05
C ALA A 104 6.13 6.04 12.68
N GLU A 105 5.30 7.09 12.55
CA GLU A 105 3.91 7.07 13.00
C GLU A 105 3.13 5.95 12.32
N PHE A 106 3.19 5.86 10.99
CA PHE A 106 2.52 4.80 10.22
C PHE A 106 2.89 3.40 10.69
N LEU A 107 4.19 3.12 10.84
CA LEU A 107 4.68 1.80 11.25
C LEU A 107 4.27 1.45 12.69
N VAL A 108 4.26 2.41 13.61
CA VAL A 108 3.74 2.22 14.96
C VAL A 108 2.23 1.95 14.92
N THR A 109 1.48 2.72 14.14
CA THR A 109 0.02 2.55 14.03
C THR A 109 -0.34 1.15 13.54
N VAL A 110 0.26 0.66 12.45
CA VAL A 110 -0.13 -0.63 11.87
C VAL A 110 0.14 -1.82 12.82
N GLN A 111 1.10 -1.69 13.74
CA GLN A 111 1.37 -2.70 14.76
C GLN A 111 0.34 -2.70 15.91
N LEU A 112 -0.26 -1.54 16.21
CA LEU A 112 -1.19 -1.37 17.33
C LEU A 112 -2.64 -1.63 16.97
N VAL A 113 -2.97 -1.59 15.68
CA VAL A 113 -4.35 -1.75 15.21
C VAL A 113 -4.72 -3.23 15.14
N ALA A 114 -5.87 -3.57 15.75
CA ALA A 114 -6.36 -4.94 15.83
C ALA A 114 -7.12 -5.43 14.58
N ALA A 115 -7.38 -4.56 13.61
CA ALA A 115 -8.02 -4.92 12.34
C ALA A 115 -7.08 -5.73 11.45
N ASP A 116 -7.64 -6.57 10.57
CA ASP A 116 -6.84 -7.17 9.50
C ASP A 116 -6.46 -6.07 8.52
N MET A 117 -5.24 -6.10 8.00
CA MET A 117 -4.78 -5.13 7.02
C MET A 117 -4.18 -5.80 5.80
N VAL A 118 -4.55 -5.29 4.63
CA VAL A 118 -3.99 -5.65 3.34
C VAL A 118 -3.46 -4.37 2.69
N PHE A 119 -2.17 -4.34 2.38
CA PHE A 119 -1.52 -3.19 1.75
C PHE A 119 -1.15 -3.52 0.32
N VAL A 120 -1.45 -2.60 -0.61
CA VAL A 120 -1.02 -2.68 -2.00
C VAL A 120 0.12 -1.68 -2.23
N ALA A 121 1.19 -2.11 -2.88
CA ALA A 121 2.31 -1.24 -3.25
C ALA A 121 2.87 -1.57 -4.65
N GLU A 122 3.41 -0.55 -5.31
CA GLU A 122 4.08 -0.69 -6.59
C GLU A 122 5.53 -1.15 -6.45
N GLU A 123 5.96 -2.05 -7.33
CA GLU A 123 7.38 -2.33 -7.58
C GLU A 123 7.92 -1.37 -8.64
N THR A 124 8.73 -0.39 -8.22
CA THR A 124 9.24 0.70 -9.08
C THR A 124 10.76 0.68 -9.24
N GLY A 125 11.45 -0.26 -8.58
CA GLY A 125 12.92 -0.32 -8.52
C GLY A 125 13.61 -1.17 -9.59
N TRP A 126 12.88 -1.85 -10.48
CA TRP A 126 13.45 -2.82 -11.42
C TRP A 126 13.89 -2.21 -12.76
N GLY A 127 13.65 -0.91 -12.96
CA GLY A 127 13.97 -0.18 -14.18
C GLY A 127 15.22 0.70 -14.05
N ILE A 128 15.33 1.64 -15.00
CA ILE A 128 16.41 2.64 -15.01
C ILE A 128 16.20 3.64 -13.86
N VAL A 129 17.30 4.19 -13.33
CA VAL A 129 17.25 5.29 -12.37
C VAL A 129 16.49 6.49 -12.98
N PRO A 130 15.45 7.02 -12.33
CA PRO A 130 14.71 8.17 -12.85
C PRO A 130 15.63 9.38 -13.11
N ALA A 131 15.41 10.06 -14.25
CA ALA A 131 16.20 11.23 -14.64
C ALA A 131 16.01 12.41 -13.67
N TYR A 132 14.80 12.57 -13.15
CA TYR A 132 14.45 13.68 -12.27
C TYR A 132 14.61 13.34 -10.77
N PRO A 133 15.08 14.30 -9.94
CA PRO A 133 15.24 14.09 -8.50
C PRO A 133 13.97 13.59 -7.80
N LEU A 134 12.81 14.13 -8.18
CA LEU A 134 11.52 13.77 -7.57
C LEU A 134 11.17 12.29 -7.79
N GLY A 135 11.46 11.75 -8.99
CA GLY A 135 11.25 10.34 -9.30
C GLY A 135 12.18 9.42 -8.51
N ARG A 136 13.44 9.82 -8.31
CA ARG A 136 14.38 9.08 -7.44
C ARG A 136 13.89 9.09 -5.98
N LYS A 137 13.49 10.25 -5.48
CA LYS A 137 12.93 10.43 -4.14
C LYS A 137 11.72 9.52 -3.92
N PHE A 138 10.79 9.47 -4.87
CA PHE A 138 9.64 8.58 -4.83
C PHE A 138 10.03 7.10 -4.76
N ARG A 139 10.87 6.65 -5.69
CA ARG A 139 11.36 5.26 -5.75
C ARG A 139 12.02 4.85 -4.43
N ASP A 140 12.92 5.70 -3.91
CA ASP A 140 13.70 5.40 -2.73
C ASP A 140 12.82 5.39 -1.45
N ARG A 141 11.89 6.35 -1.32
CA ARG A 141 10.92 6.40 -0.21
C ARG A 141 9.97 5.21 -0.21
N LEU A 142 9.38 4.88 -1.37
CA LEU A 142 8.47 3.74 -1.49
C LEU A 142 9.20 2.42 -1.20
N GLY A 143 10.39 2.23 -1.77
CA GLY A 143 11.18 1.01 -1.53
C GLY A 143 11.57 0.83 -0.07
N ALA A 144 11.98 1.91 0.62
CA ALA A 144 12.30 1.87 2.04
C ALA A 144 11.06 1.53 2.90
N LEU A 145 9.92 2.18 2.63
CA LEU A 145 8.65 1.92 3.32
C LEU A 145 8.19 0.47 3.15
N VAL A 146 8.16 -0.03 1.92
CA VAL A 146 7.73 -1.40 1.58
C VAL A 146 8.64 -2.42 2.26
N ARG A 147 9.97 -2.19 2.29
CA ARG A 147 10.91 -3.06 2.99
C ARG A 147 10.64 -3.12 4.50
N GLN A 148 10.43 -1.96 5.14
CA GLN A 148 10.16 -1.90 6.58
C GLN A 148 8.82 -2.55 6.92
N LEU A 149 7.76 -2.22 6.19
CA LEU A 149 6.43 -2.80 6.39
C LEU A 149 6.39 -4.31 6.10
N GLY A 150 7.10 -4.75 5.05
CA GLY A 150 7.20 -6.17 4.69
C GLY A 150 7.79 -7.02 5.81
N GLY A 151 8.72 -6.47 6.60
CA GLY A 151 9.25 -7.13 7.80
C GLY A 151 8.24 -7.27 8.94
N MET A 152 7.13 -6.54 8.91
CA MET A 152 6.08 -6.59 9.94
C MET A 152 4.88 -7.44 9.49
N CYS A 153 4.81 -7.83 8.21
CA CYS A 153 3.68 -8.55 7.65
C CYS A 153 3.82 -10.07 7.82
N ASP A 154 2.70 -10.74 8.08
CA ASP A 154 2.63 -12.21 8.18
C ASP A 154 2.81 -12.87 6.81
N SER A 155 2.44 -12.16 5.74
CA SER A 155 2.58 -12.62 4.37
C SER A 155 2.89 -11.47 3.42
N VAL A 156 3.86 -11.70 2.54
CA VAL A 156 4.24 -10.78 1.47
C VAL A 156 4.06 -11.50 0.13
N TYR A 157 3.34 -10.87 -0.79
CA TYR A 157 3.11 -11.37 -2.13
C TYR A 157 3.78 -10.48 -3.17
N LEU A 158 4.34 -11.11 -4.20
CA LEU A 158 4.69 -10.48 -5.47
C LEU A 158 3.67 -10.90 -6.52
N VAL A 159 2.96 -9.94 -7.09
CA VAL A 159 1.97 -10.18 -8.15
C VAL A 159 2.55 -9.71 -9.48
N THR A 160 2.75 -10.63 -10.42
CA THR A 160 3.32 -10.35 -11.75
C THR A 160 2.69 -11.26 -12.81
N GLY A 161 2.39 -10.72 -13.98
CA GLY A 161 1.79 -11.48 -15.09
C GLY A 161 0.46 -12.18 -14.74
N GLY A 162 -0.30 -11.66 -13.77
CA GLY A 162 -1.52 -12.30 -13.27
C GLY A 162 -1.31 -13.44 -12.25
N TYR A 163 -0.08 -13.71 -11.84
CA TYR A 163 0.25 -14.71 -10.83
C TYR A 163 0.64 -14.05 -9.51
N ALA A 164 0.11 -14.57 -8.40
CA ALA A 164 0.51 -14.17 -7.05
C ALA A 164 1.53 -15.18 -6.48
N LEU A 165 2.75 -14.72 -6.25
CA LEU A 165 3.82 -15.50 -5.63
C LEU A 165 3.92 -15.15 -4.15
N ASN A 166 3.71 -16.12 -3.25
CA ASN A 166 3.92 -15.93 -1.83
C ASN A 166 5.44 -15.91 -1.53
N LEU A 167 5.98 -14.71 -1.33
CA LEU A 167 7.40 -14.54 -1.03
C LEU A 167 7.73 -15.06 0.37
N THR A 168 6.87 -14.88 1.35
CA THR A 168 7.11 -15.37 2.73
C THR A 168 7.29 -16.89 2.79
N ALA A 169 6.64 -17.63 1.89
CA ALA A 169 6.76 -19.09 1.83
C ALA A 169 8.03 -19.58 1.10
N LEU A 170 8.63 -18.76 0.24
CA LEU A 170 9.70 -19.19 -0.68
C LEU A 170 11.04 -18.47 -0.46
N ALA A 171 11.02 -17.29 0.14
CA ALA A 171 12.18 -16.43 0.29
C ALA A 171 12.75 -16.48 1.71
N THR A 172 14.01 -16.08 1.85
CA THR A 172 14.63 -15.81 3.14
C THR A 172 14.44 -14.34 3.48
N ARG A 173 13.94 -14.05 4.69
CA ARG A 173 13.83 -12.68 5.18
C ARG A 173 15.23 -12.10 5.40
N LEU A 174 15.47 -10.89 4.87
CA LEU A 174 16.69 -10.14 5.17
C LEU A 174 16.65 -9.63 6.63
N PRO A 175 17.81 -9.48 7.29
CA PRO A 175 17.86 -8.83 8.60
C PRO A 175 17.35 -7.40 8.54
N ASP A 176 16.92 -6.88 9.69
CA ASP A 176 16.42 -5.52 9.78
C ASP A 176 17.57 -4.55 9.50
N SER A 177 17.29 -3.44 8.80
CA SER A 177 18.35 -2.54 8.30
C SER A 177 19.16 -1.86 9.40
N THR A 178 18.68 -1.86 10.64
CA THR A 178 19.38 -1.35 11.82
C THR A 178 20.49 -2.27 12.33
N ASP A 179 20.56 -3.52 11.84
CA ASP A 179 21.61 -4.48 12.26
C ASP A 179 22.96 -4.27 11.54
N TYR A 180 23.04 -3.27 10.65
CA TYR A 180 24.21 -3.00 9.80
C TYR A 180 24.79 -1.56 9.93
N GLU A 181 24.32 -0.78 10.89
CA GLU A 181 24.92 0.52 11.30
C GLU A 181 25.65 0.39 12.64
#